data_AF-A0A2V5Q6Z4-F1
#
_entry.id   AF-A0A2V5Q6Z4-F1
#
_cell.length_a   1.000
_cell.length_b   1.000
_cell.length_c   1.000
_cell.angle_alpha   90.00
_cell.angle_beta   90.00
_cell.angle_gamma   90.00
#
_symmetry.space_group_name_H-M   'P 1'
#
loop_
_entity.id
_entity.type
_entity.pdbx_description
1 polymer ?
#
loop_
_entity_poly.entity_id
_entity_poly.type
_entity_poly.pdbx_seq_one_letter_code
_entity_poly.pdbx_strand_id
1 'polypeptide(L)' 'WNRSQSTSAKPRIVIAHDPRFFSREFAELAARIAAENGCDAFVFDGPRSVPELSFAVRYLKASAGVV' A
#
# COMPACT_ATOMS: atom_id res chain seq x y z
N TRP A 1 13.10 -14.63 12.68
CA TRP A 1 12.22 -13.45 12.68
C TRP A 1 11.45 -13.37 11.35
N ASN A 2 10.63 -14.37 11.07
CA ASN A 2 9.40 -14.29 10.27
C ASN A 2 8.81 -15.70 10.23
N ARG A 3 7.73 -15.90 10.98
CA ARG A 3 6.91 -17.10 10.83
C ARG A 3 6.14 -16.94 9.52
N SER A 4 6.32 -17.85 8.58
CA SER A 4 5.43 -18.00 7.42
C SER A 4 4.06 -18.45 7.92
N GLN A 5 3.22 -17.49 8.32
CA GLN A 5 1.79 -17.75 8.40
C GLN A 5 1.25 -17.68 6.97
N SER A 6 0.83 -18.84 6.45
CA SER A 6 0.01 -18.89 5.24
C SER A 6 -1.36 -18.30 5.60
N THR A 7 -1.53 -17.00 5.39
CA THR A 7 -2.84 -16.37 5.49
C THR A 7 -3.62 -16.69 4.22
N SER A 8 -4.77 -17.36 4.35
CA SER A 8 -5.66 -17.67 3.22
C SER A 8 -6.26 -16.42 2.55
N ALA A 9 -6.12 -15.25 3.16
CA ALA A 9 -6.69 -14.00 2.67
C ALA A 9 -5.73 -13.30 1.70
N LYS A 10 -6.31 -12.70 0.65
CA LYS A 10 -5.60 -11.88 -0.33
C LYS A 10 -4.86 -10.74 0.40
N PRO A 11 -3.54 -10.57 0.20
CA PRO A 11 -2.79 -9.50 0.86
C PRO A 11 -3.32 -8.12 0.49
N ARG A 12 -3.37 -7.22 1.47
CA ARG A 12 -3.84 -5.84 1.31
C ARG A 12 -2.68 -4.88 1.47
N ILE A 13 -2.52 -3.92 0.57
CA ILE A 13 -1.43 -2.94 0.59
C ILE A 13 -2.02 -1.54 0.47
N VAL A 14 -1.59 -0.63 1.33
CA VAL A 14 -1.96 0.78 1.27
C VAL A 14 -0.77 1.57 0.71
N ILE A 15 -1.00 2.43 -0.27
CA ILE A 15 0.04 3.16 -0.98
C ILE A 15 -0.28 4.65 -0.87
N ALA A 16 0.61 5.39 -0.24
CA ALA A 16 0.62 6.84 -0.25
C ALA A 16 1.77 7.31 -1.14
N HIS A 17 1.76 8.60 -1.45
CA HIS A 17 2.88 9.26 -2.10
C HIS A 17 2.99 10.67 -1.54
N ASP A 18 4.10 11.33 -1.84
CA ASP A 18 4.31 12.74 -1.53
C ASP A 18 4.25 13.58 -2.83
N PRO A 19 4.39 14.92 -2.78
CA PRO A 19 4.20 15.77 -3.96
C PRO A 19 5.43 15.86 -4.87
N ARG A 20 6.46 15.03 -4.69
CA ARG A 20 7.66 15.09 -5.54
C ARG A 20 7.34 14.64 -6.97
N PHE A 21 8.21 15.05 -7.89
CA PHE A 21 8.12 14.68 -9.30
C PHE A 21 8.10 13.15 -9.43
N PHE A 22 7.14 12.63 -10.20
CA PHE A 22 6.86 11.21 -10.42
C PHE A 22 6.30 10.41 -9.23
N SER A 23 6.13 10.99 -8.04
CA SER A 23 5.65 10.23 -6.88
C SER A 23 4.26 9.61 -7.13
N ARG A 24 3.38 10.33 -7.83
CA ARG A 24 2.05 9.82 -8.19
C ARG A 24 2.14 8.66 -9.18
N GLU A 25 2.91 8.84 -10.24
CA GLU A 25 3.07 7.86 -11.31
C GLU A 25 3.70 6.56 -10.79
N PHE A 26 4.66 6.66 -9.87
CA PHE A 26 5.24 5.51 -9.20
C PHE A 26 4.27 4.82 -8.23
N ALA A 27 3.45 5.57 -7.49
CA ALA A 27 2.42 4.99 -6.63
C ALA A 27 1.35 4.24 -7.46
N GLU A 28 0.90 4.80 -8.58
CA GLU A 28 -0.03 4.16 -9.50
C GLU A 28 0.60 2.92 -10.17
N LEU A 29 1.87 2.98 -10.55
CA LEU A 29 2.61 1.82 -11.07
C LEU A 29 2.72 0.72 -10.02
N ALA A 30 3.13 1.04 -8.79
CA ALA A 30 3.24 0.08 -7.70
C ALA A 30 1.88 -0.59 -7.40
N ALA A 31 0.79 0.19 -7.42
CA ALA A 31 -0.56 -0.33 -7.23
C ALA A 31 -0.97 -1.34 -8.32
N ARG A 32 -0.69 -1.01 -9.60
CA ARG A 32 -0.98 -1.92 -10.72
C ARG A 32 -0.20 -3.23 -10.60
N ILE A 33 1.11 -3.16 -10.36
CA ILE A 33 1.95 -4.35 -10.20
C ILE A 33 1.50 -5.18 -8.99
N ALA A 34 1.16 -4.54 -7.86
CA ALA A 34 0.63 -5.24 -6.69
C ALA A 34 -0.70 -5.96 -7.02
N ALA A 35 -1.61 -5.31 -7.74
CA ALA A 35 -2.88 -5.89 -8.14
C ALA A 35 -2.70 -7.09 -9.09
N GLU A 36 -1.82 -6.98 -10.07
CA GLU A 36 -1.45 -8.07 -11.00
C GLU A 36 -0.83 -9.26 -10.27
N ASN A 37 -0.10 -9.02 -9.18
CA ASN A 37 0.46 -10.06 -8.30
C ASN A 37 -0.56 -10.58 -7.26
N GLY A 38 -1.84 -10.25 -7.40
CA GLY A 38 -2.89 -10.78 -6.54
C GLY A 38 -2.99 -10.10 -5.17
N CYS A 39 -2.57 -8.85 -5.03
CA CYS A 39 -2.86 -8.03 -3.85
C CYS A 39 -4.09 -7.13 -4.08
N ASP A 40 -4.74 -6.69 -3.01
CA ASP A 40 -5.65 -5.54 -3.04
C ASP A 40 -4.84 -4.28 -2.71
N ALA A 41 -4.72 -3.38 -3.68
CA ALA A 41 -3.97 -2.12 -3.53
C ALA A 41 -4.94 -0.95 -3.32
N PHE A 42 -4.75 -0.21 -2.23
CA PHE A 42 -5.47 1.01 -1.91
C PHE A 42 -4.52 2.20 -2.08
N VAL A 43 -4.84 3.11 -2.99
CA VAL A 43 -4.04 4.30 -3.26
C VAL A 43 -4.79 5.52 -2.73
N PHE A 44 -4.09 6.43 -2.06
CA PHE A 44 -4.68 7.72 -1.68
C PHE A 44 -4.84 8.63 -2.92
N ASP A 45 -5.93 9.40 -2.99
CA ASP A 45 -6.22 10.30 -4.12
C ASP A 45 -5.19 11.43 -4.33
N GLY A 46 -4.32 11.67 -3.35
CA GLY A 46 -3.25 12.66 -3.46
C GLY A 46 -2.21 12.50 -2.36
N PRO A 47 -1.29 13.48 -2.23
CA PRO A 47 -0.20 13.39 -1.27
C PRO A 47 -0.70 13.19 0.15
N ARG A 48 -0.05 12.28 0.91
CA ARG A 48 -0.41 11.97 2.30
C ARG A 48 0.82 11.78 3.18
N SER A 49 0.61 12.04 4.48
CA SER A 49 1.67 11.90 5.48
C SER A 49 1.88 10.44 5.89
N VAL A 50 3.11 10.09 6.28
CA VAL A 50 3.46 8.74 6.78
C VAL A 50 2.63 8.34 8.01
N PRO A 51 2.29 9.23 8.96
CA PRO A 51 1.37 8.90 10.06
C PRO A 51 -0.02 8.46 9.58
N GLU A 52 -0.58 9.13 8.55
CA GLU A 52 -1.88 8.78 7.98
C GLU A 52 -1.84 7.44 7.23
N LEU A 53 -0.79 7.19 6.45
CA LEU A 53 -0.54 5.86 5.85
C LEU A 53 -0.48 4.79 6.94
N SER A 54 0.30 5.03 7.99
CA SER A 54 0.45 4.09 9.10
C SER A 54 -0.88 3.80 9.80
N PHE A 55 -1.70 4.84 10.01
CA PHE A 55 -3.07 4.68 10.52
C PHE A 55 -3.92 3.83 9.58
N ALA A 56 -3.94 4.14 8.28
CA ALA A 56 -4.72 3.42 7.28
C ALA A 56 -4.34 1.94 7.18
N VAL A 57 -3.05 1.60 7.27
CA VAL A 57 -2.59 0.20 7.30
C VAL A 57 -3.25 -0.57 8.45
N ARG A 58 -3.28 -0.01 9.66
CA ARG A 58 -3.89 -0.65 10.83
C ARG A 58 -5.41 -0.65 10.75
N TYR A 59 -6.00 0.46 10.31
CA TYR A 59 -7.45 0.62 10.19
C TYR A 59 -8.05 -0.36 9.18
N LEU A 60 -7.42 -0.52 8.01
CA LEU A 60 -7.83 -1.44 6.95
C LEU A 60 -7.37 -2.89 7.18
N LYS A 61 -6.64 -3.15 8.27
CA LYS A 61 -5.98 -4.44 8.55
C LYS A 61 -5.13 -4.91 7.37
N ALA A 62 -4.43 -3.97 6.74
CA ALA A 62 -3.55 -4.23 5.62
C ALA A 62 -2.26 -4.90 6.06
N SER A 63 -1.65 -5.65 5.15
CA SER A 63 -0.40 -6.37 5.37
C SER A 63 0.81 -5.42 5.33
N ALA A 64 0.74 -4.34 4.56
CA ALA A 64 1.85 -3.40 4.37
C ALA A 64 1.38 -2.00 3.96
N GLY A 65 2.27 -1.01 4.17
CA GLY A 65 2.17 0.35 3.65
C GLY A 65 3.38 0.69 2.77
N VAL A 66 3.17 1.45 1.70
CA VAL A 66 4.19 1.97 0.78
C VAL A 66 4.09 3.49 0.71
N VAL A 67 5.22 4.20 0.75
CA VAL A 67 5.35 5.66 0.60
C VAL A 67 6.57 5.99 -0.26
#